data_AF-A0A933FN36-F1
#
_entry.id   AF-A0A933FN36-F1
#
_cell.length_a   1.000
_cell.length_b   1.000
_cell.length_c   1.000
_cell.angle_alpha   90.00
_cell.angle_beta   90.00
_cell.angle_gamma   90.00
#
_symmetry.space_group_name_H-M   'P 1'
#
loop_
_entity.id
_entity.type
_entity.pdbx_description
1 polymer ?
#
loop_
_entity_poly.entity_id
_entity_poly.type
_entity_poly.pdbx_seq_one_letter_code
_entity_poly.pdbx_strand_id
1 'polypeptide(L)'
;MTRQGRLSSARATRWVENYRGKSIIKSYKKWFAVDPLCAITELRMLGVKISAERENQIKTSMEARSAARTRRQKLAVASEFEEVFTESDGTFAYIAGYTPGGAPFGVTWEELGEEPPWSDDGEDGIKPAAPRDRNKSGVR
;
A
#
# COMPACT_ATOMS: atom_id res chain seq x y z
N MET A 1 -19.59 16.44 -16.52
CA MET A 1 -19.53 17.86 -16.94
C MET A 1 -18.10 18.20 -17.36
N THR A 2 -17.89 18.83 -18.52
CA THR A 2 -16.55 19.25 -18.98
C THR A 2 -16.06 20.46 -18.17
N ARG A 3 -14.74 20.71 -18.19
CA ARG A 3 -14.14 21.91 -17.58
C ARG A 3 -14.80 23.20 -18.06
N GLN A 4 -14.99 23.32 -19.37
CA GLN A 4 -15.64 24.49 -19.96
C GLN A 4 -17.06 24.67 -19.43
N GLY A 5 -17.82 23.57 -19.31
CA GLY A 5 -19.17 23.60 -18.72
C GLY A 5 -19.17 24.10 -17.27
N ARG A 6 -18.21 23.65 -16.45
CA ARG A 6 -18.06 24.13 -15.06
C ARG A 6 -17.71 25.62 -15.00
N LEU A 7 -16.76 26.08 -15.80
CA LEU A 7 -16.36 27.50 -15.86
C LEU A 7 -17.51 28.39 -16.32
N SER A 8 -18.23 27.99 -17.38
CA SER A 8 -19.40 28.71 -17.87
C SER A 8 -20.50 28.79 -16.80
N SER A 9 -20.79 27.67 -16.12
CA SER A 9 -21.77 27.63 -15.03
C SER A 9 -21.37 28.52 -13.86
N ALA A 10 -20.11 28.47 -13.43
CA ALA A 10 -19.59 29.30 -12.34
C ALA A 10 -19.66 30.81 -12.65
N ARG A 11 -19.40 31.20 -13.91
CA ARG A 11 -19.54 32.59 -14.37
C ARG A 11 -21.00 33.01 -14.45
N ALA A 12 -21.85 32.20 -15.09
CA ALA A 12 -23.28 32.50 -15.27
C ALA A 12 -24.01 32.66 -13.93
N THR A 13 -23.65 31.86 -12.92
CA THR A 13 -24.23 31.93 -11.57
C THR A 13 -23.53 32.92 -10.65
N ARG A 14 -22.49 33.62 -11.13
CA ARG A 14 -21.63 34.50 -10.32
C ARG A 14 -21.15 33.82 -9.04
N TRP A 15 -20.86 32.52 -9.13
CA TRP A 15 -20.62 31.64 -7.98
C TRP A 15 -19.50 32.16 -7.07
N VAL A 16 -18.41 32.64 -7.69
CA VAL A 16 -17.23 33.18 -6.99
C VAL A 16 -17.57 34.49 -6.27
N GLU A 17 -18.32 35.38 -6.92
CA GLU A 17 -18.69 36.68 -6.35
C GLU A 17 -19.65 36.53 -5.17
N ASN A 18 -20.55 35.55 -5.25
CA ASN A 18 -21.54 35.26 -4.21
C ASN A 18 -20.98 34.37 -3.08
N TYR A 19 -19.74 33.90 -3.19
CA TYR A 19 -19.16 33.00 -2.20
C TYR A 19 -18.79 33.73 -0.90
N ARG A 20 -19.42 33.34 0.22
CA ARG A 20 -19.19 33.91 1.57
C ARG A 20 -18.56 32.91 2.56
N GLY A 21 -18.14 31.73 2.09
CA GLY A 21 -17.65 30.66 2.96
C GLY A 21 -16.17 30.77 3.34
N LYS A 22 -15.72 29.89 4.24
CA LYS A 22 -14.33 29.89 4.78
C LYS A 22 -13.27 29.35 3.80
N SER A 23 -13.64 28.47 2.87
CA SER A 23 -12.67 27.79 2.00
C SER A 23 -13.24 27.58 0.60
N ILE A 24 -12.96 28.55 -0.27
CA ILE A 24 -13.45 28.57 -1.65
C ILE A 24 -13.06 27.31 -2.42
N ILE A 25 -11.83 26.80 -2.22
CA ILE A 25 -11.33 25.58 -2.86
C ILE A 25 -12.17 24.36 -2.42
N LYS A 26 -12.41 24.19 -1.12
CA LYS A 26 -13.21 23.06 -0.60
C LYS A 26 -14.65 23.13 -1.09
N SER A 27 -15.25 24.32 -1.09
CA SER A 27 -16.62 24.53 -1.56
C SER A 27 -16.75 24.31 -3.06
N TYR A 28 -15.81 24.80 -3.87
CA TYR A 28 -15.82 24.63 -5.32
C TYR A 28 -15.66 23.15 -5.70
N LYS A 29 -14.69 22.47 -5.06
CA LYS A 29 -14.51 21.02 -5.17
C LYS A 29 -15.82 20.27 -4.87
N LYS A 30 -16.51 20.62 -3.78
CA LYS A 30 -17.76 19.96 -3.38
C LYS A 30 -18.88 20.24 -4.38
N TRP A 31 -19.00 21.48 -4.84
CA TRP A 31 -20.04 21.92 -5.75
C TRP A 31 -19.93 21.25 -7.13
N PHE A 32 -18.73 21.18 -7.67
CA PHE A 32 -18.48 20.66 -9.03
C PHE A 32 -17.92 19.22 -9.06
N ALA A 33 -17.79 18.58 -7.90
CA ALA A 33 -17.25 17.22 -7.73
C ALA A 33 -15.88 17.00 -8.40
N VAL A 34 -14.97 17.98 -8.24
CA VAL A 34 -13.60 17.92 -8.81
C VAL A 34 -12.54 17.65 -7.73
N ASP A 35 -11.32 17.29 -8.13
CA ASP A 35 -10.21 17.22 -7.20
C ASP A 35 -9.72 18.63 -6.78
N PRO A 36 -8.99 18.75 -5.65
CA PRO A 36 -8.52 20.04 -5.15
C PRO A 36 -7.62 20.82 -6.12
N LEU A 37 -6.78 20.15 -6.91
CA LEU A 37 -5.85 20.82 -7.84
C LEU A 37 -6.60 21.35 -9.07
N CYS A 38 -7.56 20.58 -9.58
CA CYS A 38 -8.49 21.03 -10.60
C CYS A 38 -9.30 22.24 -10.12
N ALA A 39 -9.83 22.19 -8.89
CA ALA A 39 -10.52 23.34 -8.28
C ALA A 39 -9.63 24.60 -8.22
N ILE A 40 -8.36 24.47 -7.83
CA ILE A 40 -7.41 25.60 -7.82
C ILE A 40 -7.22 26.19 -9.22
N THR A 41 -7.00 25.33 -10.20
CA THR A 41 -6.75 25.77 -11.58
C THR A 41 -7.98 26.48 -12.18
N GLU A 42 -9.18 25.97 -11.92
CA GLU A 42 -10.43 26.58 -12.37
C GLU A 42 -10.74 27.89 -11.62
N LEU A 43 -10.52 27.93 -10.31
CA LEU A 43 -10.68 29.15 -9.53
C LEU A 43 -9.73 30.27 -9.99
N ARG A 44 -8.48 29.93 -10.39
CA ARG A 44 -7.56 30.90 -11.03
C ARG A 44 -8.11 31.44 -12.35
N MET A 45 -8.72 30.59 -13.19
CA MET A 45 -9.38 31.01 -14.44
C MET A 45 -10.64 31.85 -14.22
N LEU A 46 -11.21 31.79 -13.01
CA LEU A 46 -12.31 32.64 -12.56
C LEU A 46 -11.82 33.92 -11.84
N GLY A 47 -10.51 34.18 -11.83
CA GLY A 47 -9.91 35.39 -11.27
C GLY A 47 -9.57 35.32 -9.78
N VAL A 48 -9.72 34.16 -9.13
CA VAL A 48 -9.39 33.99 -7.71
C VAL A 48 -7.88 33.83 -7.54
N LYS A 49 -7.28 34.72 -6.74
CA LYS A 49 -5.86 34.64 -6.38
C LYS A 49 -5.65 33.54 -5.34
N ILE A 50 -4.96 32.47 -5.72
CA ILE A 50 -4.57 31.37 -4.84
C ILE A 50 -3.04 31.30 -4.80
N SER A 51 -2.47 31.43 -3.60
CA SER A 51 -1.01 31.37 -3.40
C SER A 51 -0.44 30.01 -3.75
N ALA A 52 0.77 30.01 -4.31
CA ALA A 52 1.52 28.79 -4.62
C ALA A 52 1.77 27.94 -3.37
N GLU A 53 2.01 28.58 -2.22
CA GLU A 53 2.19 27.90 -0.93
C GLU A 53 0.96 27.05 -0.55
N ARG A 54 -0.25 27.60 -0.70
CA ARG A 54 -1.49 26.86 -0.40
C ARG A 54 -1.69 25.68 -1.35
N GLU A 55 -1.35 25.86 -2.63
CA GLU A 55 -1.39 24.79 -3.61
C GLU A 55 -0.41 23.66 -3.27
N ASN A 56 0.83 24.01 -2.91
CA ASN A 56 1.85 23.07 -2.50
C ASN A 56 1.42 22.29 -1.26
N GLN A 57 0.86 22.94 -0.24
CA GLN A 57 0.30 22.26 0.94
C GLN A 57 -0.80 21.25 0.59
N ILE A 58 -1.65 21.59 -0.38
CA ILE A 58 -2.70 20.69 -0.85
C ILE A 58 -2.09 19.50 -1.60
N LYS A 59 -1.09 19.76 -2.46
CA LYS A 59 -0.38 18.72 -3.22
C LYS A 59 0.33 17.74 -2.29
N THR A 60 1.14 18.23 -1.35
CA THR A 60 1.86 17.38 -0.37
C THR A 60 0.88 16.57 0.49
N SER A 61 -0.23 17.18 0.93
CA SER A 61 -1.28 16.47 1.68
C SER A 61 -1.98 15.39 0.85
N MET A 62 -2.13 15.59 -0.47
CA MET A 62 -2.67 14.58 -1.38
C MET A 62 -1.71 13.41 -1.55
N GLU A 63 -0.43 13.71 -1.80
CA GLU A 63 0.64 12.71 -1.96
C GLU A 63 0.84 11.88 -0.69
N ALA A 64 0.86 12.52 0.47
CA ALA A 64 0.95 11.83 1.76
C ALA A 64 -0.23 10.87 2.00
N ARG A 65 -1.46 11.29 1.64
CA ARG A 65 -2.64 10.44 1.76
C ARG A 65 -2.64 9.27 0.78
N SER A 66 -2.20 9.49 -0.46
CA SER A 66 -2.05 8.38 -1.41
C SER A 66 -0.98 7.40 -0.95
N ALA A 67 0.18 7.87 -0.50
CA ALA A 67 1.25 7.02 0.01
C ALA A 67 0.80 6.21 1.24
N ALA A 68 0.10 6.84 2.20
CA ALA A 68 -0.44 6.16 3.36
C ALA A 68 -1.47 5.09 2.98
N ARG A 69 -2.34 5.37 2.00
CA ARG A 69 -3.31 4.39 1.49
C ARG A 69 -2.60 3.19 0.85
N THR A 70 -1.62 3.43 -0.01
CA THR A 70 -0.84 2.35 -0.64
C THR A 70 -0.10 1.53 0.41
N ARG A 71 0.49 2.17 1.44
CA ARG A 71 1.16 1.47 2.53
C ARG A 71 0.20 0.57 3.31
N ARG A 72 -0.99 1.08 3.65
CA ARG A 72 -2.02 0.31 4.36
C ARG A 72 -2.52 -0.87 3.53
N GLN A 73 -2.70 -0.69 2.23
CA GLN A 73 -3.09 -1.78 1.34
C GLN A 73 -2.02 -2.87 1.27
N LYS A 74 -0.74 -2.49 1.12
CA LYS A 74 0.37 -3.44 1.13
C LYS A 74 0.47 -4.20 2.45
N LEU A 75 0.29 -3.52 3.58
CA LEU A 75 0.32 -4.16 4.89
C LEU A 75 -0.86 -5.12 5.10
N ALA A 76 -2.06 -4.76 4.65
CA ALA A 76 -3.23 -5.64 4.74
C ALA A 76 -3.01 -6.92 3.92
N VAL A 77 -2.52 -6.80 2.68
CA VAL A 77 -2.21 -7.96 1.83
C VAL A 77 -1.10 -8.83 2.42
N ALA A 78 -0.06 -8.21 3.00
CA ALA A 78 1.03 -8.95 3.65
C ALA A 78 0.55 -9.72 4.89
N SER A 79 -0.30 -9.09 5.71
CA SER A 79 -0.89 -9.72 6.91
C SER A 79 -1.79 -10.89 6.55
N GLU A 80 -2.63 -10.75 5.51
CA GLU A 80 -3.49 -11.83 5.01
C GLU A 80 -2.65 -12.99 4.48
N PHE A 81 -1.56 -12.71 3.77
CA PHE A 81 -0.63 -13.74 3.30
C PHE A 81 0.07 -14.46 4.46
N GLU A 82 0.50 -13.75 5.50
CA GLU A 82 1.15 -14.32 6.68
C GLU A 82 0.19 -15.18 7.51
N GLU A 83 -1.06 -14.76 7.66
CA GLU A 83 -2.12 -15.54 8.31
C GLU A 83 -2.37 -16.86 7.57
N VAL A 84 -2.55 -16.81 6.24
CA VAL A 84 -2.71 -18.00 5.39
C VAL A 84 -1.50 -18.93 5.49
N PHE A 85 -0.27 -18.39 5.54
CA PHE A 85 0.93 -19.21 5.66
C PHE A 85 1.06 -19.84 7.05
N THR A 86 0.66 -19.12 8.12
CA THR A 86 0.71 -19.62 9.50
C THR A 86 -0.34 -20.71 9.76
N GLU A 87 -1.52 -20.61 9.13
CA GLU A 87 -2.58 -21.61 9.23
C GLU A 87 -2.37 -22.83 8.32
N SER A 88 -1.35 -22.81 7.46
CA SER A 88 -1.02 -23.95 6.62
C SER A 88 -0.44 -25.09 7.46
N ASP A 89 -1.05 -26.28 7.36
CA ASP A 89 -0.53 -27.51 7.96
C ASP A 89 0.58 -28.17 7.12
N GLY A 90 1.04 -27.50 6.05
CA GLY A 90 2.12 -27.97 5.19
C GLY A 90 1.73 -29.11 4.23
N THR A 91 0.45 -29.50 4.14
CA THR A 91 0.00 -30.63 3.31
C THR A 91 0.20 -30.42 1.81
N PHE A 92 -0.01 -29.19 1.34
CA PHE A 92 0.02 -28.84 -0.09
C PHE A 92 1.35 -28.20 -0.49
N ALA A 93 1.95 -28.70 -1.57
CA ALA A 93 3.07 -28.04 -2.25
C ALA A 93 2.59 -26.79 -3.03
N TYR A 94 1.35 -26.81 -3.52
CA TYR A 94 0.71 -25.67 -4.18
C TYR A 94 -0.81 -25.69 -3.98
N ILE A 95 -1.38 -24.62 -3.43
CA ILE A 95 -2.83 -24.45 -3.27
C ILE A 95 -3.40 -23.77 -4.52
N ALA A 96 -4.21 -24.50 -5.30
CA ALA A 96 -4.84 -23.98 -6.52
C ALA A 96 -6.08 -23.11 -6.22
N GLY A 97 -6.68 -23.30 -5.03
CA GLY A 97 -7.79 -22.47 -4.57
C GLY A 97 -8.38 -22.95 -3.25
N TYR A 98 -9.44 -22.26 -2.83
CA TYR A 98 -10.22 -22.58 -1.64
C TYR A 98 -11.66 -22.88 -2.05
N THR A 99 -12.25 -23.90 -1.43
CA THR A 99 -13.68 -24.20 -1.58
C THR A 99 -14.53 -23.10 -0.92
N PRO A 100 -15.83 -22.99 -1.24
CA PRO A 100 -16.72 -22.03 -0.56
C PRO A 100 -16.80 -22.19 0.98
N GLY A 101 -16.44 -23.38 1.49
CA GLY A 101 -16.35 -23.66 2.92
C GLY A 101 -14.97 -23.37 3.54
N GLY A 102 -14.03 -22.79 2.78
CA GLY A 102 -12.71 -22.41 3.27
C GLY A 102 -11.65 -23.52 3.26
N ALA A 103 -11.98 -24.74 2.85
CA ALA A 103 -10.98 -25.81 2.74
C ALA A 103 -10.08 -25.60 1.50
N PRO A 104 -8.74 -25.66 1.65
CA PRO A 104 -7.81 -25.57 0.52
C PRO A 104 -7.86 -26.83 -0.35
N PHE A 105 -7.60 -26.68 -1.64
CA PHE A 105 -7.33 -27.79 -2.55
C PHE A 105 -6.19 -27.43 -3.50
N GLY A 106 -5.41 -28.42 -3.91
CA GLY A 106 -4.16 -28.19 -4.63
C GLY A 106 -3.35 -29.47 -4.83
N VAL A 107 -2.08 -29.29 -5.17
CA VAL A 107 -1.10 -30.38 -5.35
C VAL A 107 -0.43 -30.64 -4.01
N THR A 108 -0.44 -31.88 -3.54
CA THR A 108 0.26 -32.28 -2.32
C THR A 108 1.74 -32.57 -2.59
N TRP A 109 2.58 -32.58 -1.56
CA TRP A 109 3.98 -33.01 -1.68
C TRP A 109 4.09 -34.46 -2.17
N GLU A 110 3.19 -35.33 -1.71
CA GLU A 110 3.08 -36.72 -2.16
C GLU A 110 2.76 -36.82 -3.66
N GLU A 111 1.81 -36.04 -4.16
CA GLU A 111 1.46 -35.99 -5.59
C GLU A 111 2.59 -35.40 -6.45
N LEU A 112 3.35 -34.45 -5.90
CA LEU A 112 4.50 -33.86 -6.57
C LEU A 112 5.70 -34.83 -6.60
N GLY A 113 5.72 -35.84 -5.71
CA GLY A 113 6.83 -36.78 -5.56
C GLY A 113 8.08 -36.15 -4.95
N GLU A 114 7.92 -35.03 -4.24
CA GLU A 114 8.99 -34.31 -3.56
C GLU A 114 8.72 -34.30 -2.06
N GLU A 115 9.77 -34.32 -1.25
CA GLU A 115 9.62 -34.11 0.19
C GLU A 115 9.53 -32.61 0.47
N PRO A 116 8.74 -32.21 1.48
CA PRO A 116 8.68 -30.81 1.89
C PRO A 116 10.08 -30.28 2.21
N PRO A 117 10.44 -29.06 1.79
CA PRO A 117 11.79 -28.52 1.97
C PRO A 117 12.17 -28.28 3.44
N TRP A 118 11.22 -28.41 4.37
CA TRP A 118 11.44 -28.36 5.81
C TRP A 118 11.45 -29.74 6.49
N SER A 119 11.33 -30.84 5.73
CA SER A 119 11.42 -32.22 6.23
C SER A 119 12.86 -32.75 6.32
N ASP A 120 13.85 -31.95 5.91
CA ASP A 120 15.27 -32.24 6.16
C ASP A 120 15.59 -31.98 7.64
N ASP A 121 15.30 -32.96 8.49
CA ASP A 121 15.85 -33.08 9.85
C ASP A 121 17.32 -33.49 9.75
N GLY A 122 18.14 -32.66 9.10
CA GLY A 122 19.57 -32.90 8.95
C GLY A 122 20.20 -33.22 10.30
N GLU A 123 20.49 -34.50 10.51
CA GLU A 123 21.35 -35.05 11.55
C GLU A 123 22.83 -34.60 11.35
N ASP A 124 23.07 -33.36 10.95
CA ASP A 124 24.36 -32.71 11.14
C ASP A 124 24.38 -32.14 12.55
N GLY A 125 24.46 -33.07 13.51
CA GLY A 125 24.87 -32.75 14.87
C GLY A 125 26.10 -31.85 14.79
N ILE A 126 26.01 -30.66 15.41
CA ILE A 126 27.16 -29.81 15.68
C ILE A 126 28.20 -30.71 16.34
N LYS A 127 29.17 -31.19 15.55
CA LYS A 127 30.32 -31.93 16.05
C LYS A 127 31.00 -30.94 17.00
N PRO A 128 31.07 -31.21 18.32
CA PRO A 128 31.76 -30.31 19.21
C PRO A 128 33.18 -30.16 18.67
N ALA A 129 33.57 -28.92 18.38
CA ALA A 129 34.90 -28.61 17.88
C ALA A 129 35.93 -29.25 18.82
N ALA A 130 36.80 -30.09 18.27
CA ALA A 130 37.86 -30.73 19.04
C ALA A 130 38.60 -29.68 19.88
N PRO A 131 38.88 -29.93 21.17
CA PRO A 131 39.53 -28.95 22.01
C PRO A 131 40.87 -28.55 21.39
N ARG A 132 41.04 -27.26 21.11
CA ARG A 132 42.30 -26.69 20.62
C ARG A 132 43.37 -26.98 21.67
N ASP A 133 44.32 -27.83 21.30
CA ASP A 133 45.48 -28.16 22.11
C ASP A 133 46.29 -26.89 22.37
N ARG A 134 46.12 -26.33 23.57
CA ARG A 134 46.73 -25.08 24.01
C ARG A 134 48.08 -25.37 24.66
N ASN A 135 48.92 -26.14 23.97
CA ASN A 135 50.29 -26.37 24.44
C ASN A 135 51.29 -26.49 23.29
N LYS A 136 51.46 -25.40 22.55
CA LYS A 136 52.75 -25.05 21.93
C LYS A 136 53.09 -23.59 22.24
N SER A 137 53.20 -23.30 23.53
CA SER A 137 54.00 -22.19 24.03
C SER A 137 55.09 -22.78 24.91
N GLY A 138 56.30 -22.89 24.37
CA GLY A 138 57.45 -23.13 25.24
C GLY A 138 58.68 -23.73 24.58
N VAL A 139 59.64 -22.85 24.32
CA VAL A 139 61.06 -23.01 24.65
C VAL A 139 61.87 -24.00 23.79
N ARG A 140 62.67 -23.47 22.86
CA ARG A 140 64.06 -23.04 23.13
C ARG A 140 64.64 -22.24 21.97
#